data_AF-A0A536QTW5-F1
#
_entry.id   AF-A0A536QTW5-F1
#
_cell.length_a   1.000
_cell.length_b   1.000
_cell.length_c   1.000
_cell.angle_alpha   90.00
_cell.angle_beta   90.00
_cell.angle_gamma   90.00
#
_symmetry.space_group_name_H-M   'P 1'
#
loop_
_entity.id
_entity.type
_entity.pdbx_description
1 polymer ?
#
loop_
_entity_poly.entity_id
_entity_poly.type
_entity_poly.pdbx_seq_one_letter_code
_entity_poly.pdbx_strand_id
1 'polypeptide(L)'
;MSRRERRGILERPVMRKSFRTELRSRLLSEAAVVLAPRPRRFVPSWTILRPALAVAALALVVAWGTTSAAAVSLPGEPLYAVKRASEDVQLTLTFDDVARMQLLAELADRRLDELARTAEQQPSNAPTATTEYADAVTKFTNAVDELRDADSEDKRNAAQAVADAAREKHLAVLDAIKDRVPETTRSEIDSLIDDEQQGIAPSEHANPRGRETPHPEASTAPRATPRATLRPAGTPRPSGHD
;
A
#
# COMPACT_ATOMS: atom_id res chain seq x y z
N MET A 1 89.00 -19.64 -4.70
CA MET A 1 88.59 -20.80 -3.87
C MET A 1 87.46 -21.54 -4.57
N SER A 2 87.67 -22.79 -4.99
CA SER A 2 86.58 -23.74 -5.28
C SER A 2 87.14 -25.16 -5.37
N ARG A 3 86.80 -26.03 -4.40
CA ARG A 3 86.48 -27.44 -4.69
C ARG A 3 85.83 -28.14 -3.49
N ARG A 4 84.54 -28.41 -3.72
CA ARG A 4 83.56 -29.26 -3.03
C ARG A 4 84.11 -30.50 -2.32
N GLU A 5 83.71 -30.66 -1.06
CA GLU A 5 83.64 -31.94 -0.34
C GLU A 5 82.48 -32.80 -0.90
N ARG A 6 82.72 -34.11 -1.11
CA ARG A 6 81.67 -35.11 -1.30
C ARG A 6 81.59 -35.98 -0.04
N ARG A 7 80.52 -35.86 0.74
CA ARG A 7 80.18 -36.81 1.81
C ARG A 7 79.42 -38.00 1.22
N GLY A 8 79.83 -39.21 1.61
CA GLY A 8 79.22 -40.48 1.21
C GLY A 8 77.75 -40.58 1.62
N ILE A 9 76.96 -41.09 0.69
CA ILE A 9 75.51 -41.20 0.73
C ILE A 9 75.14 -42.48 1.48
N LEU A 10 74.38 -42.37 2.58
CA LEU A 10 73.67 -43.53 3.16
C LEU A 10 72.64 -44.02 2.13
N GLU A 11 72.77 -45.27 1.67
CA GLU A 11 71.78 -45.89 0.78
C GLU A 11 70.39 -45.82 1.41
N ARG A 12 69.45 -45.22 0.70
CA ARG A 12 68.06 -45.14 1.16
C ARG A 12 67.46 -46.54 1.16
N PRO A 13 66.81 -46.99 2.25
CA PRO A 13 66.15 -48.30 2.26
C PRO A 13 65.06 -48.31 1.17
N VAL A 14 65.29 -49.14 0.14
CA VAL A 14 64.37 -49.26 -1.00
C VAL A 14 63.22 -50.18 -0.59
N MET A 15 62.03 -49.61 -0.43
CA MET A 15 60.82 -50.39 -0.15
C MET A 15 60.57 -51.43 -1.25
N ARG A 16 60.33 -52.68 -0.84
CA ARG A 16 60.05 -53.81 -1.75
C ARG A 16 58.85 -53.47 -2.65
N LYS A 17 58.96 -53.81 -3.93
CA LYS A 17 57.95 -53.46 -4.96
C LYS A 17 56.55 -53.96 -4.59
N SER A 18 56.44 -55.16 -4.01
CA SER A 18 55.16 -55.74 -3.56
C SER A 18 54.44 -54.86 -2.55
N PHE A 19 55.17 -54.35 -1.55
CA PHE A 19 54.62 -53.47 -0.52
C PHE A 19 54.09 -52.15 -1.11
N ARG A 20 54.79 -51.57 -2.09
CA ARG A 20 54.33 -50.34 -2.76
C ARG A 20 53.04 -50.56 -3.54
N THR A 21 52.91 -51.71 -4.19
CA THR A 21 51.70 -52.07 -4.95
C THR A 21 50.51 -52.25 -4.01
N GLU A 22 50.72 -52.94 -2.88
CA GLU A 22 49.67 -53.20 -1.90
C GLU A 22 49.23 -51.93 -1.15
N LEU A 23 50.17 -51.05 -0.82
CA LEU A 23 49.85 -49.75 -0.23
C LEU A 23 49.08 -48.87 -1.22
N ARG A 24 49.50 -48.88 -2.49
CA ARG A 24 48.84 -48.11 -3.55
C ARG A 24 47.41 -48.60 -3.78
N SER A 25 47.17 -49.91 -3.80
CA SER A 25 45.82 -50.44 -4.02
C SER A 25 44.89 -50.07 -2.86
N ARG A 26 45.35 -50.22 -1.60
CA ARG A 26 44.58 -49.80 -0.41
C ARG A 26 44.29 -48.30 -0.39
N LEU A 27 45.28 -47.47 -0.69
CA LEU A 27 45.10 -46.02 -0.73
C LEU A 27 44.13 -45.59 -1.84
N LEU A 28 44.19 -46.21 -3.02
CA LEU A 28 43.27 -45.90 -4.11
C LEU A 28 41.84 -46.34 -3.81
N SER A 29 41.63 -47.47 -3.12
CA SER A 29 40.29 -47.90 -2.72
C SER A 29 39.65 -46.98 -1.68
N GLU A 30 40.42 -46.47 -0.72
CA GLU A 30 39.90 -45.52 0.27
C GLU A 30 39.73 -44.12 -0.33
N ALA A 31 40.64 -43.69 -1.20
CA ALA A 31 40.53 -42.41 -1.90
C ALA A 31 39.29 -42.35 -2.78
N ALA A 32 38.87 -43.46 -3.42
CA ALA A 32 37.66 -43.49 -4.23
C ALA A 32 36.39 -43.16 -3.43
N VAL A 33 36.34 -43.51 -2.14
CA VAL A 33 35.20 -43.24 -1.26
C VAL A 33 35.24 -41.81 -0.73
N VAL A 34 36.42 -41.31 -0.38
CA VAL A 34 36.59 -39.95 0.18
C VAL A 34 36.53 -38.86 -0.88
N LEU A 35 37.05 -39.11 -2.09
CA LEU A 35 37.08 -38.16 -3.20
C LEU A 35 35.88 -38.32 -4.15
N ALA A 36 34.93 -39.21 -3.87
CA ALA A 36 33.70 -39.29 -4.65
C ALA A 36 33.03 -37.90 -4.66
N PRO A 37 32.93 -37.22 -5.82
CA PRO A 37 32.29 -35.91 -5.88
C PRO A 37 30.82 -36.10 -5.49
N ARG A 38 30.42 -35.56 -4.34
CA ARG A 38 29.00 -35.47 -3.99
C ARG A 38 28.29 -34.76 -5.13
N PRO A 39 27.24 -35.35 -5.74
CA PRO A 39 26.54 -34.69 -6.83
C PRO A 39 25.86 -33.44 -6.26
N ARG A 40 26.49 -32.28 -6.46
CA ARG A 40 25.92 -30.99 -6.16
C ARG A 40 24.78 -30.82 -7.16
N ARG A 41 23.55 -31.11 -6.73
CA ARG A 41 22.35 -30.94 -7.55
C ARG A 41 22.30 -29.46 -7.96
N PHE A 42 22.69 -29.18 -9.20
CA PHE A 42 22.52 -27.89 -9.84
C PHE A 42 21.03 -27.75 -10.11
N VAL A 43 20.32 -27.03 -9.23
CA VAL A 43 18.99 -26.54 -9.55
C VAL A 43 19.19 -25.25 -10.36
N PRO A 44 18.87 -25.23 -11.66
CA PRO A 44 19.02 -24.01 -12.45
C PRO A 44 18.06 -22.94 -11.91
N SER A 45 18.52 -21.71 -11.72
CA SER A 45 17.71 -20.60 -11.16
C SER A 45 16.41 -20.34 -11.94
N TRP A 46 16.35 -20.68 -13.22
CA TRP A 46 15.14 -20.58 -14.03
C TRP A 46 13.99 -21.50 -13.54
N THR A 47 14.26 -22.64 -12.90
CA THR A 47 13.17 -23.45 -12.31
C THR A 47 12.54 -22.80 -11.08
N ILE A 48 13.22 -21.84 -10.45
CA ILE A 48 12.71 -21.08 -9.29
C ILE A 48 12.01 -19.79 -9.76
N LEU A 49 12.42 -19.19 -10.89
CA LEU A 49 11.77 -17.99 -11.46
C LEU A 49 10.43 -18.29 -12.15
N ARG A 50 10.17 -19.52 -12.60
CA ARG A 50 8.93 -19.91 -13.29
C ARG A 50 7.65 -19.69 -12.47
N PRO A 51 7.55 -20.13 -11.21
CA PRO A 51 6.36 -19.84 -10.41
C PRO A 51 6.22 -18.34 -10.10
N ALA A 52 7.32 -17.63 -9.86
CA ALA A 52 7.29 -16.19 -9.61
C ALA A 52 6.80 -15.39 -10.83
N LEU A 53 7.26 -15.74 -12.03
CA LEU A 53 6.79 -15.15 -13.29
C LEU A 53 5.34 -15.53 -13.60
N ALA A 54 4.92 -16.76 -13.30
CA ALA A 54 3.52 -17.17 -13.48
C ALA A 54 2.58 -16.45 -12.50
N VAL A 55 3.00 -16.26 -11.26
CA VAL A 55 2.26 -15.46 -10.26
C VAL A 55 2.25 -13.99 -10.67
N ALA A 56 3.35 -13.43 -11.16
CA ALA A 56 3.40 -12.06 -11.66
C ALA A 56 2.52 -11.86 -12.90
N ALA A 57 2.55 -12.81 -13.85
CA ALA A 57 1.68 -12.78 -15.03
C ALA A 57 0.21 -12.96 -14.66
N LEU A 58 -0.11 -13.84 -13.71
CA LEU A 58 -1.47 -13.99 -13.20
C LEU A 58 -1.91 -12.73 -12.44
N ALA A 59 -1.04 -12.12 -11.64
CA ALA A 59 -1.31 -10.84 -10.98
C ALA A 59 -1.52 -9.72 -12.00
N LEU A 60 -0.77 -9.71 -13.11
CA LEU A 60 -0.95 -8.77 -14.22
C LEU A 60 -2.27 -9.02 -14.96
N VAL A 61 -2.66 -10.27 -15.21
CA VAL A 61 -3.94 -10.62 -15.86
C VAL A 61 -5.13 -10.32 -14.94
N VAL A 62 -5.01 -10.62 -13.64
CA VAL A 62 -6.00 -10.25 -12.64
C VAL A 62 -6.07 -8.73 -12.54
N ALA A 63 -4.95 -8.02 -12.46
CA ALA A 63 -4.93 -6.55 -12.49
C ALA A 63 -5.54 -5.99 -13.77
N TRP A 64 -5.25 -6.56 -14.94
CA TRP A 64 -5.84 -6.13 -16.22
C TRP A 64 -7.35 -6.41 -16.27
N GLY A 65 -7.80 -7.57 -15.80
CA GLY A 65 -9.22 -7.95 -15.78
C GLY A 65 -10.04 -7.26 -14.69
N THR A 66 -9.41 -6.83 -13.58
CA THR A 66 -10.07 -6.08 -12.51
C THR A 66 -10.11 -4.58 -12.78
N THR A 67 -9.22 -4.04 -13.63
CA THR A 67 -9.26 -2.60 -13.97
C THR A 67 -10.56 -2.18 -14.64
N SER A 68 -11.18 -3.03 -15.48
CA SER A 68 -12.46 -2.69 -16.10
C SER A 68 -13.63 -2.67 -15.11
N ALA A 69 -13.67 -3.63 -14.18
CA ALA A 69 -14.72 -3.68 -13.16
C ALA A 69 -14.54 -2.58 -12.10
N ALA A 70 -13.30 -2.30 -11.68
CA ALA A 70 -12.99 -1.19 -10.79
C ALA A 70 -13.27 0.16 -11.46
N ALA A 71 -13.00 0.33 -12.75
CA ALA A 71 -13.27 1.58 -13.47
C ALA A 71 -14.76 1.96 -13.49
N VAL A 72 -15.65 0.96 -13.53
CA VAL A 72 -17.11 1.19 -13.53
C VAL A 72 -17.70 1.21 -12.11
N SER A 73 -16.92 0.79 -11.10
CA SER A 73 -17.42 0.75 -9.72
C SER A 73 -17.86 2.11 -9.19
N LEU A 74 -18.95 2.09 -8.43
CA LEU A 74 -19.57 3.25 -7.78
C LEU A 74 -19.14 3.38 -6.30
N PRO A 75 -19.24 4.58 -5.71
CA PRO A 75 -19.02 4.77 -4.28
C PRO A 75 -19.84 3.79 -3.43
N GLY A 76 -19.17 3.12 -2.49
CA GLY A 76 -19.75 2.07 -1.64
C GLY A 76 -19.56 0.64 -2.17
N GLU A 77 -19.04 0.44 -3.38
CA GLU A 77 -18.76 -0.89 -3.93
C GLU A 77 -17.36 -1.41 -3.56
N PRO A 78 -17.17 -2.75 -3.47
CA PRO A 78 -15.88 -3.33 -3.02
C PRO A 78 -14.66 -2.95 -3.87
N LEU A 79 -14.83 -2.81 -5.18
CA LEU A 79 -13.74 -2.47 -6.10
C LEU A 79 -13.45 -0.96 -6.18
N TYR A 80 -14.25 -0.13 -5.51
CA TYR A 80 -14.08 1.32 -5.50
C TYR A 80 -12.76 1.74 -4.85
N ALA A 81 -12.35 1.07 -3.77
CA ALA A 81 -11.06 1.32 -3.13
C ALA A 81 -9.88 1.07 -4.10
N VAL A 82 -9.98 0.07 -4.98
CA VAL A 82 -8.97 -0.24 -6.00
C VAL A 82 -8.93 0.88 -7.06
N LYS A 83 -10.10 1.39 -7.47
CA LYS A 83 -10.21 2.55 -8.35
C LYS A 83 -9.49 3.76 -7.75
N ARG A 84 -9.79 4.11 -6.49
CA ARG A 84 -9.14 5.21 -5.77
C ARG A 84 -7.63 5.04 -5.68
N ALA A 85 -7.15 3.84 -5.35
CA ALA A 85 -5.72 3.55 -5.31
C ALA A 85 -5.04 3.73 -6.68
N SER A 86 -5.70 3.33 -7.78
CA SER A 86 -5.14 3.52 -9.12
C SER A 86 -5.03 4.99 -9.53
N GLU A 87 -6.00 5.81 -9.13
CA GLU A 87 -6.00 7.26 -9.37
C GLU A 87 -4.95 7.98 -8.53
N ASP A 88 -4.74 7.55 -7.28
CA ASP A 88 -3.70 8.09 -6.40
C ASP A 88 -2.29 7.82 -6.94
N VAL A 89 -2.07 6.63 -7.50
CA VAL A 89 -0.83 6.31 -8.23
C VAL A 89 -0.68 7.21 -9.46
N GLN A 90 -1.75 7.44 -10.22
CA GLN A 90 -1.71 8.34 -11.38
C GLN A 90 -1.37 9.77 -10.97
N LEU A 91 -1.97 10.29 -9.89
CA LEU A 91 -1.67 11.60 -9.33
C LEU A 91 -0.22 11.70 -8.86
N THR A 92 0.29 10.68 -8.17
CA THR A 92 1.67 10.64 -7.66
C THR A 92 2.70 10.65 -8.79
N LEU A 93 2.37 10.05 -9.93
CA LEU A 93 3.22 10.02 -11.13
C LEU A 93 3.05 11.26 -12.03
N THR A 94 2.14 12.17 -11.71
CA THR A 94 1.91 13.41 -12.45
C THR A 94 2.68 14.55 -11.78
N PHE A 95 3.87 14.85 -12.32
CA PHE A 95 4.81 15.81 -11.72
C PHE A 95 4.61 17.26 -12.14
N ASP A 96 3.95 17.51 -13.27
CA ASP A 96 3.69 18.87 -13.73
C ASP A 96 2.44 19.42 -13.03
N ASP A 97 2.55 20.61 -12.43
CA ASP A 97 1.46 21.17 -11.60
C ASP A 97 0.19 21.44 -12.42
N VAL A 98 0.34 21.89 -13.68
CA VAL A 98 -0.80 22.13 -14.59
C VAL A 98 -1.46 20.82 -14.96
N ALA A 99 -0.68 19.81 -15.33
CA ALA A 99 -1.19 18.47 -15.63
C ALA A 99 -1.86 17.82 -14.40
N ARG A 100 -1.31 18.05 -13.20
CA ARG A 100 -1.88 17.55 -11.94
C ARG A 100 -3.20 18.22 -11.62
N MET A 101 -3.30 19.53 -11.78
CA MET A 101 -4.54 20.29 -11.63
C MET A 101 -5.60 19.81 -12.65
N GLN A 102 -5.23 19.62 -13.92
CA GLN A 102 -6.12 19.07 -14.95
C GLN A 102 -6.62 17.67 -14.59
N LEU A 103 -5.74 16.79 -14.12
CA LEU A 103 -6.11 15.45 -13.68
C LEU A 103 -7.08 15.50 -12.49
N LEU A 104 -6.87 16.41 -11.53
CA LEU A 104 -7.81 16.60 -10.43
C LEU A 104 -9.19 17.09 -10.91
N ALA A 105 -9.23 17.96 -11.92
CA ALA A 105 -10.47 18.38 -12.58
C ALA A 105 -11.21 17.18 -13.21
N GLU A 106 -10.49 16.34 -13.97
CA GLU A 106 -11.07 15.11 -14.56
C GLU A 106 -11.59 14.13 -13.51
N LEU A 107 -10.91 14.02 -12.37
CA LEU A 107 -11.35 13.19 -11.26
C LEU A 107 -12.60 13.78 -10.59
N ALA A 108 -12.67 15.10 -10.41
CA ALA A 108 -13.87 15.77 -9.87
C ALA A 108 -15.08 15.57 -10.79
N ASP A 109 -14.91 15.77 -12.10
CA ASP A 109 -15.91 15.46 -13.12
C ASP A 109 -16.41 14.02 -13.01
N ARG A 110 -15.48 13.06 -12.85
CA ARG A 110 -15.83 11.65 -12.72
C ARG A 110 -16.63 11.38 -11.43
N ARG A 111 -16.28 12.01 -10.31
CA ARG A 111 -17.04 11.85 -9.05
C ARG A 111 -18.43 12.44 -9.15
N LEU A 112 -18.60 13.51 -9.91
CA LEU A 112 -19.91 14.07 -10.19
C LEU A 112 -20.79 13.12 -11.02
N ASP A 113 -20.22 12.52 -12.07
CA ASP A 113 -20.90 11.50 -12.87
C ASP A 113 -21.25 10.23 -12.07
N GLU A 114 -20.40 9.88 -11.11
CA GLU A 114 -20.68 8.78 -10.19
C GLU A 114 -21.75 9.13 -9.17
N LEU A 115 -21.77 10.36 -8.66
CA LEU A 115 -22.84 10.86 -7.80
C LEU A 115 -24.19 10.79 -8.54
N ALA A 116 -24.24 11.25 -9.79
CA ALA A 116 -25.43 11.14 -10.64
C ALA A 116 -25.93 9.70 -10.74
N ARG A 117 -25.02 8.78 -11.10
CA ARG A 117 -25.35 7.35 -11.27
C ARG A 117 -25.70 6.68 -9.95
N THR A 118 -25.05 7.06 -8.86
CA THR A 118 -25.32 6.52 -7.51
C THR A 118 -26.69 6.97 -7.03
N ALA A 119 -27.04 8.24 -7.25
CA ALA A 119 -28.38 8.75 -6.92
C ALA A 119 -29.49 7.97 -7.64
N GLU A 120 -29.25 7.51 -8.87
CA GLU A 120 -30.22 6.75 -9.65
C GLU A 120 -30.24 5.25 -9.30
N GLN A 121 -29.07 4.63 -9.16
CA GLN A 121 -28.93 3.17 -9.08
C GLN A 121 -28.85 2.64 -7.64
N GLN A 122 -28.26 3.43 -6.74
CA GLN A 122 -27.97 3.05 -5.36
C GLN A 122 -28.20 4.24 -4.41
N PRO A 123 -29.45 4.72 -4.24
CA PRO A 123 -29.73 5.95 -3.46
C PRO A 123 -29.22 5.90 -2.01
N SER A 124 -29.10 4.70 -1.43
CA SER A 124 -28.52 4.51 -0.09
C SER A 124 -27.05 4.90 0.00
N ASN A 125 -26.31 4.90 -1.12
CA ASN A 125 -24.92 5.29 -1.22
C ASN A 125 -24.76 6.76 -1.68
N ALA A 126 -25.85 7.49 -1.93
CA ALA A 126 -25.80 8.88 -2.35
C ALA A 126 -25.01 9.77 -1.39
N PRO A 127 -25.14 9.68 -0.05
CA PRO A 127 -24.31 10.45 0.88
C PRO A 127 -22.81 10.18 0.70
N THR A 128 -22.42 8.91 0.52
CA THR A 128 -21.03 8.53 0.27
C THR A 128 -20.52 9.14 -1.04
N ALA A 129 -21.33 9.10 -2.11
CA ALA A 129 -20.96 9.70 -3.39
C ALA A 129 -20.86 11.23 -3.32
N THR A 130 -21.71 11.89 -2.52
CA THR A 130 -21.64 13.33 -2.26
C THR A 130 -20.33 13.70 -1.58
N THR A 131 -19.91 12.94 -0.56
CA THR A 131 -18.62 13.15 0.10
C THR A 131 -17.44 12.95 -0.86
N GLU A 132 -17.47 11.90 -1.69
CA GLU A 132 -16.40 11.64 -2.67
C GLU A 132 -16.28 12.75 -3.73
N TYR A 133 -17.42 13.35 -4.13
CA TYR A 133 -17.43 14.54 -5.00
C TYR A 133 -16.85 15.75 -4.28
N ALA A 134 -17.32 16.06 -3.06
CA ALA A 134 -16.83 17.21 -2.29
C ALA A 134 -15.32 17.14 -2.03
N ASP A 135 -14.80 15.94 -1.71
CA ASP A 135 -13.36 15.71 -1.54
C ASP A 135 -12.57 15.94 -2.84
N ALA A 136 -13.14 15.54 -3.99
CA ALA A 136 -12.48 15.72 -5.28
C ALA A 136 -12.44 17.20 -5.69
N VAL A 137 -13.55 17.93 -5.51
CA VAL A 137 -13.60 19.38 -5.73
C VAL A 137 -12.61 20.09 -4.82
N THR A 138 -12.56 19.76 -3.53
CA THR A 138 -11.60 20.37 -2.58
C THR A 138 -10.16 20.20 -3.03
N LYS A 139 -9.78 18.99 -3.49
CA LYS A 139 -8.43 18.75 -4.01
C LYS A 139 -8.17 19.55 -5.28
N PHE A 140 -9.15 19.63 -6.17
CA PHE A 140 -9.06 20.41 -7.40
C PHE A 140 -8.93 21.92 -7.13
N THR A 141 -9.76 22.50 -6.27
CA THR A 141 -9.70 23.93 -5.90
C THR A 141 -8.38 24.27 -5.24
N ASN A 142 -7.86 23.41 -4.36
CA ASN A 142 -6.54 23.62 -3.76
C ASN A 142 -5.42 23.65 -4.82
N ALA A 143 -5.49 22.80 -5.84
CA ALA A 143 -4.53 22.82 -6.95
C ALA A 143 -4.70 24.07 -7.83
N VAL A 144 -5.93 24.52 -8.06
CA VAL A 144 -6.20 25.79 -8.74
C VAL A 144 -5.59 26.96 -7.96
N ASP A 145 -5.79 27.02 -6.64
CA ASP A 145 -5.26 28.09 -5.79
C ASP A 145 -3.72 28.10 -5.78
N GLU A 146 -3.08 26.92 -5.69
CA GLU A 146 -1.62 26.80 -5.79
C GLU A 146 -1.07 27.35 -7.11
N LEU A 147 -1.76 27.11 -8.23
CA LEU A 147 -1.38 27.68 -9.53
C LEU A 147 -1.74 29.15 -9.67
N ARG A 148 -2.80 29.63 -9.01
CA ARG A 148 -3.19 31.05 -8.98
C ARG A 148 -2.17 31.91 -8.26
N ASP A 149 -1.51 31.35 -7.25
CA ASP A 149 -0.45 32.02 -6.49
C ASP A 149 0.93 31.89 -7.15
N ALA A 150 1.05 31.14 -8.25
CA ALA A 150 2.31 30.98 -8.96
C ALA A 150 2.72 32.25 -9.75
N ASP A 151 4.03 32.51 -9.81
CA ASP A 151 4.59 33.68 -10.51
C ASP A 151 4.25 33.70 -12.02
N SER A 152 4.07 32.52 -12.62
CA SER A 152 3.81 32.36 -14.06
C SER A 152 2.39 32.77 -14.44
N GLU A 153 2.28 33.76 -15.33
CA GLU A 153 1.00 34.20 -15.90
C GLU A 153 0.29 33.06 -16.67
N ASP A 154 1.05 32.25 -17.42
CA ASP A 154 0.51 31.11 -18.16
C ASP A 154 -0.15 30.07 -17.23
N LYS A 155 0.48 29.77 -16.08
CA LYS A 155 -0.10 28.84 -15.08
C LYS A 155 -1.38 29.39 -14.49
N ARG A 156 -1.41 30.68 -14.16
CA ARG A 156 -2.60 31.37 -13.61
C ARG A 156 -3.76 31.35 -14.62
N ASN A 157 -3.48 31.65 -15.88
CA ASN A 157 -4.47 31.61 -16.96
C ASN A 157 -5.00 30.20 -17.19
N ALA A 158 -4.13 29.19 -17.17
CA ALA A 158 -4.54 27.79 -17.30
C ALA A 158 -5.44 27.34 -16.13
N ALA A 159 -5.07 27.69 -14.89
CA ALA A 159 -5.86 27.37 -13.70
C ALA A 159 -7.25 28.02 -13.76
N GLN A 160 -7.33 29.30 -14.12
CA GLN A 160 -8.60 30.01 -14.26
C GLN A 160 -9.49 29.37 -15.35
N ALA A 161 -8.93 29.09 -16.53
CA ALA A 161 -9.68 28.51 -17.63
C ALA A 161 -10.25 27.11 -17.28
N VAL A 162 -9.47 26.28 -16.59
CA VAL A 162 -9.93 24.96 -16.16
C VAL A 162 -10.98 25.07 -15.05
N ALA A 163 -10.79 25.99 -14.08
CA ALA A 163 -11.76 26.22 -13.01
C ALA A 163 -13.12 26.70 -13.54
N ASP A 164 -13.13 27.61 -14.50
CA ASP A 164 -14.36 28.13 -15.09
C ASP A 164 -15.11 27.04 -15.89
N ALA A 165 -14.37 26.26 -16.69
CA ALA A 165 -14.96 25.16 -17.45
C ALA A 165 -15.51 24.03 -16.55
N ALA A 166 -14.78 23.67 -15.49
CA ALA A 166 -15.23 22.67 -14.52
C ALA A 166 -16.52 23.13 -13.83
N ARG A 167 -16.56 24.38 -13.35
CA ARG A 167 -17.71 24.93 -12.65
C ARG A 167 -18.98 24.95 -13.50
N GLU A 168 -18.89 25.41 -14.75
CA GLU A 168 -20.04 25.44 -15.66
C GLU A 168 -20.65 24.04 -15.80
N LYS A 169 -19.80 23.04 -15.99
CA LYS A 169 -20.19 21.64 -16.07
C LYS A 169 -20.78 21.14 -14.75
N HIS A 170 -20.15 21.48 -13.62
CA HIS A 170 -20.53 20.96 -12.30
C HIS A 170 -21.91 21.46 -11.89
N LEU A 171 -22.17 22.75 -12.06
CA LEU A 171 -23.47 23.36 -11.79
C LEU A 171 -24.58 22.72 -12.61
N ALA A 172 -24.35 22.47 -13.91
CA ALA A 172 -25.35 21.87 -14.78
C ALA A 172 -25.76 20.45 -14.34
N VAL A 173 -24.79 19.66 -13.87
CA VAL A 173 -25.05 18.28 -13.43
C VAL A 173 -25.64 18.25 -12.03
N LEU A 174 -25.15 19.08 -11.10
CA LEU A 174 -25.71 19.18 -9.74
C LEU A 174 -27.18 19.60 -9.77
N ASP A 175 -27.53 20.60 -10.60
CA ASP A 175 -28.92 21.03 -10.78
C ASP A 175 -29.81 19.90 -11.32
N ALA A 176 -29.30 19.13 -12.31
CA ALA A 176 -30.03 17.99 -12.86
C ALA A 176 -30.23 16.82 -11.87
N ILE A 177 -29.34 16.66 -10.89
CA ILE A 177 -29.41 15.59 -9.88
C ILE A 177 -30.31 15.97 -8.70
N LYS A 178 -30.48 17.26 -8.39
CA LYS A 178 -31.24 17.77 -7.24
C LYS A 178 -32.62 17.11 -7.07
N ASP A 179 -33.36 16.93 -8.17
CA ASP A 179 -34.70 16.35 -8.11
C ASP A 179 -34.70 14.82 -7.89
N ARG A 180 -33.58 14.15 -8.18
CA ARG A 180 -33.43 12.68 -8.15
C ARG A 180 -32.88 12.15 -6.84
N VAL A 181 -32.22 12.99 -6.04
CA VAL A 181 -31.64 12.58 -4.75
C VAL A 181 -32.68 12.57 -3.62
N PRO A 182 -32.50 11.73 -2.58
CA PRO A 182 -33.33 11.75 -1.37
C PRO A 182 -33.30 13.11 -0.66
N GLU A 183 -34.37 13.45 0.06
CA GLU A 183 -34.50 14.73 0.79
C GLU A 183 -33.32 15.00 1.74
N THR A 184 -32.75 13.95 2.34
CA THR A 184 -31.59 14.06 3.23
C THR A 184 -30.35 14.58 2.52
N THR A 185 -30.18 14.25 1.23
CA THR A 185 -29.03 14.63 0.40
C THR A 185 -29.31 15.92 -0.37
N ARG A 186 -30.57 16.27 -0.63
CA ARG A 186 -30.93 17.53 -1.32
C ARG A 186 -30.34 18.76 -0.66
N SER A 187 -30.40 18.87 0.66
CA SER A 187 -29.80 20.00 1.38
C SER A 187 -28.28 20.06 1.22
N GLU A 188 -27.61 18.91 1.09
CA GLU A 188 -26.17 18.84 0.85
C GLU A 188 -25.84 19.26 -0.60
N ILE A 189 -26.63 18.80 -1.59
CA ILE A 189 -26.50 19.22 -2.99
C ILE A 189 -26.75 20.72 -3.15
N ASP A 190 -27.74 21.28 -2.47
CA ASP A 190 -28.00 22.72 -2.49
C ASP A 190 -26.81 23.53 -1.96
N SER A 191 -26.19 23.06 -0.86
CA SER A 191 -24.98 23.68 -0.33
C SER A 191 -23.81 23.59 -1.31
N LEU A 192 -23.66 22.45 -2.00
CA LEU A 192 -22.64 22.27 -3.03
C LEU A 192 -22.85 23.17 -4.25
N ILE A 193 -24.09 23.40 -4.65
CA ILE A 193 -24.41 24.36 -5.73
C ILE A 193 -24.03 25.77 -5.30
N ASP A 194 -24.34 26.16 -4.05
CA ASP A 194 -23.98 27.47 -3.52
C ASP A 194 -22.45 27.65 -3.43
N ASP A 195 -21.73 26.61 -2.97
CA ASP A 195 -20.26 26.60 -2.88
C ASP A 195 -19.62 26.69 -4.28
N GLU A 196 -20.11 25.93 -5.26
CA GLU A 196 -19.68 25.99 -6.66
C GLU A 196 -20.00 27.34 -7.32
N GLN A 197 -21.11 27.99 -6.98
CA GLN A 197 -21.40 29.34 -7.47
C GLN A 197 -20.43 30.37 -6.88
N GLN A 198 -20.10 30.26 -5.60
CA GLN A 198 -19.18 31.18 -4.91
C GLN A 198 -17.71 30.88 -5.23
N GLY A 199 -17.41 29.69 -5.73
CA GLY A 199 -16.04 29.29 -6.07
C GLY A 199 -15.18 29.01 -4.87
N ILE A 200 -15.82 28.60 -3.80
CA ILE A 200 -15.18 28.20 -2.57
C ILE A 200 -15.13 26.68 -2.54
N ALA A 201 -14.11 26.13 -1.88
CA ALA A 201 -14.09 24.71 -1.60
C ALA A 201 -15.35 24.33 -0.81
N PRO A 202 -15.95 23.15 -1.07
CA PRO A 202 -17.12 22.67 -0.35
C PRO A 202 -16.97 22.84 1.16
N SER A 203 -17.98 23.44 1.78
CA SER A 203 -18.06 23.60 3.22
C SER A 203 -17.99 22.22 3.88
N GLU A 204 -17.09 21.99 4.86
CA GLU A 204 -17.01 20.76 5.67
C GLU A 204 -18.23 20.66 6.62
N HIS A 205 -19.44 20.69 6.06
CA HIS A 205 -20.73 20.75 6.75
C HIS A 205 -21.62 19.59 6.33
N ALA A 206 -21.08 18.37 6.43
CA ALA A 206 -21.86 17.14 6.40
C ALA A 206 -21.25 16.10 7.35
N ASN A 207 -21.21 16.39 8.65
CA ASN A 207 -21.20 15.30 9.64
C ASN A 207 -21.77 15.70 11.03
N PRO A 208 -22.99 15.27 11.38
CA PRO A 208 -23.42 15.18 12.77
C PRO A 208 -23.42 13.74 13.32
N ARG A 209 -22.60 12.81 12.80
CA ARG A 209 -22.41 11.47 13.37
C ARG A 209 -20.97 10.95 13.23
N GLY A 210 -20.24 10.98 14.35
CA GLY A 210 -19.20 9.99 14.62
C GLY A 210 -17.75 10.42 14.36
N ARG A 211 -17.32 11.57 14.89
CA ARG A 211 -15.96 11.64 15.46
C ARG A 211 -15.99 11.04 16.87
N GLU A 212 -16.20 9.72 16.95
CA GLU A 212 -15.58 8.95 18.03
C GLU A 212 -14.30 8.38 17.43
N THR A 213 -13.23 9.17 17.51
CA THR A 213 -11.90 8.59 17.55
C THR A 213 -11.78 7.85 18.89
N PRO A 214 -11.60 6.52 18.94
CA PRO A 214 -10.98 5.94 20.12
C PRO A 214 -9.54 6.44 20.10
N HIS A 215 -9.29 7.46 20.91
CA HIS A 215 -7.95 7.81 21.33
C HIS A 215 -7.37 6.54 21.95
N PRO A 216 -6.31 5.90 21.40
CA PRO A 216 -5.59 4.92 22.17
C PRO A 216 -4.81 5.75 23.20
N GLU A 217 -5.39 5.92 24.39
CA GLU A 217 -4.60 6.31 25.55
C GLU A 217 -3.44 5.34 25.63
N ALA A 218 -2.24 5.89 25.40
CA ALA A 218 -0.98 5.27 25.74
C ALA A 218 -0.93 5.10 27.26
N SER A 219 -1.59 4.07 27.77
CA SER A 219 -1.39 3.56 29.13
C SER A 219 -0.14 2.68 29.12
N THR A 220 1.03 3.33 29.06
CA THR A 220 2.27 2.69 29.48
C THR A 220 2.30 2.67 31.01
N ALA A 221 1.57 1.74 31.61
CA ALA A 221 1.81 1.32 32.99
C ALA A 221 2.67 0.04 32.97
N PRO A 222 3.84 0.02 33.64
CA PRO A 222 4.71 -1.15 33.64
C PRO A 222 4.12 -2.28 34.48
N ARG A 223 4.14 -3.47 33.87
CA ARG A 223 3.77 -4.77 34.43
C ARG A 223 4.54 -5.06 35.74
N ALA A 224 3.90 -4.90 36.88
CA ALA A 224 4.38 -5.40 38.17
C ALA A 224 3.91 -6.85 38.38
N THR A 225 4.88 -7.74 38.61
CA THR A 225 4.74 -9.14 39.03
C THR A 225 3.81 -9.35 40.22
N PRO A 226 2.99 -10.41 40.27
CA PRO A 226 2.26 -10.79 41.48
C PRO A 226 3.21 -11.47 42.48
N ARG A 227 3.46 -10.82 43.61
CA ARG A 227 4.18 -11.39 44.76
C ARG A 227 3.19 -12.14 45.65
N ALA A 228 3.46 -13.43 45.84
CA ALA A 228 2.73 -14.36 46.69
C ALA A 228 2.51 -13.80 48.11
N THR A 229 1.25 -13.79 48.56
CA THR A 229 0.88 -13.48 49.93
C THR A 229 0.92 -14.76 50.77
N LEU A 230 2.00 -14.95 51.53
CA LEU A 230 2.05 -15.94 52.61
C LEU A 230 1.34 -15.36 53.83
N ARG A 231 0.22 -15.99 54.19
CA ARG A 231 -0.54 -15.78 55.43
C ARG A 231 -0.01 -16.74 56.49
N PRO A 232 0.41 -16.28 57.68
CA PRO A 232 0.50 -17.13 58.86
C PRO A 232 -0.68 -16.89 59.80
N ALA A 233 -1.01 -17.97 60.51
CA ALA A 233 -2.13 -18.12 61.43
C ALA A 233 -1.85 -17.49 62.82
N GLY A 234 -2.94 -17.23 63.56
CA GLY A 234 -2.91 -16.95 65.00
C GLY A 234 -4.28 -16.43 65.46
N THR A 235 -5.28 -17.30 65.59
CA THR A 235 -5.83 -17.90 66.84
C THR A 235 -6.85 -17.02 67.59
N PRO A 236 -7.88 -17.64 68.23
CA PRO A 236 -9.18 -17.05 68.50
C PRO A 236 -9.44 -16.83 70.01
N ARG A 237 -10.40 -15.96 70.39
CA ARG A 237 -11.23 -16.06 71.63
C ARG A 237 -12.21 -14.88 71.79
N PRO A 238 -13.22 -14.93 72.70
CA PRO A 238 -14.61 -15.11 72.26
C PRO A 238 -15.65 -14.23 73.00
N SER A 239 -16.93 -14.43 72.65
CA SER A 239 -18.16 -14.41 73.47
C SER A 239 -18.62 -13.17 74.26
N GLY A 240 -19.91 -12.88 74.08
CA GLY A 240 -20.81 -12.24 75.04
C GLY A 240 -21.10 -10.77 74.73
N HIS A 241 -22.31 -10.24 74.86
CA HIS A 241 -23.58 -10.72 75.40
C HIS A 241 -24.68 -9.76 74.89
N ASP A 242 -25.88 -10.30 74.70
CA ASP A 242 -27.22 -9.69 74.69
C ASP A 242 -27.53 -8.44 73.82
#